data_AF-A0A060C6S8-F1
#
_entry.id   AF-A0A060C6S8-F1
#
_cell.length_a   1.000
_cell.length_b   1.000
_cell.length_c   1.000
_cell.angle_alpha   90.00
_cell.angle_beta   90.00
_cell.angle_gamma   90.00
#
_symmetry.space_group_name_H-M   'P 1'
#
loop_
_entity.id
_entity.type
_entity.pdbx_description
1 polymer ?
#
loop_
_entity_poly.entity_id
_entity_poly.type
_entity_poly.pdbx_seq_one_letter_code
_entity_poly.pdbx_strand_id
1 'polypeptide(L)' 'PELTLARSAAAEYKPNKVVVSVDRLDYTKGLPERLKAFGRMLEKYPEWTGHVTYYLLATPSRENVDTYRHLKEQVDQ' A
#
# COMPACT_ATOMS: atom_id res chain seq x y z
N PRO A 1 22.19 -4.71 -31.61
CA PRO A 1 22.48 -4.56 -30.15
C PRO A 1 21.36 -3.85 -29.39
N GLU A 2 20.98 -2.63 -29.79
CA GLU A 2 19.90 -1.85 -29.12
C GLU A 2 18.51 -2.47 -29.24
N LEU A 3 18.15 -3.01 -30.41
CA LEU A 3 16.84 -3.65 -30.63
C LEU A 3 16.62 -4.91 -29.78
N THR A 4 17.70 -5.61 -29.42
CA THR A 4 17.65 -6.77 -28.51
C THR A 4 17.40 -6.34 -27.07
N LEU A 5 18.09 -5.27 -26.63
CA LEU A 5 17.92 -4.64 -25.31
C LEU A 5 16.51 -4.07 -25.11
N ALA A 6 15.95 -3.42 -26.13
CA ALA A 6 14.59 -2.89 -26.09
C ALA A 6 13.53 -4.01 -26.01
N ARG A 7 13.74 -5.12 -26.73
CA ARG A 7 12.84 -6.29 -26.66
C ARG A 7 12.91 -7.01 -25.32
N SER A 8 14.08 -7.16 -24.72
CA SER A 8 14.21 -7.75 -23.38
C SER A 8 13.56 -6.88 -22.30
N ALA A 9 13.74 -5.55 -22.37
CA ALA A 9 13.11 -4.61 -21.43
C ALA A 9 11.57 -4.60 -21.55
N ALA A 10 11.02 -4.69 -22.76
CA ALA A 10 9.58 -4.78 -22.97
C ALA A 10 8.98 -6.11 -22.49
N ALA A 11 9.73 -7.21 -22.58
CA ALA A 11 9.29 -8.52 -22.08
C ALA A 11 9.34 -8.61 -20.53
N GLU A 12 10.20 -7.81 -19.90
CA GLU A 12 10.39 -7.74 -18.45
C GLU A 12 9.52 -6.67 -17.78
N TYR A 13 8.81 -5.85 -18.58
CA TYR A 13 7.89 -4.84 -18.09
C TYR A 13 6.68 -5.49 -17.38
N LYS A 14 6.70 -5.48 -16.06
CA LYS A 14 5.54 -5.81 -15.24
C LYS A 14 4.75 -4.53 -14.97
N PRO A 15 3.50 -4.42 -15.45
CA PRO A 15 2.66 -3.27 -15.14
C PRO A 15 2.48 -3.19 -13.62
N ASN A 16 2.65 -1.97 -13.07
CA ASN A 16 2.49 -1.73 -11.65
C ASN A 16 1.03 -1.99 -11.26
N LYS A 17 0.80 -2.98 -10.38
CA LYS A 17 -0.53 -3.25 -9.85
C LYS A 17 -0.88 -2.20 -8.80
N VAL A 18 -2.14 -1.80 -8.77
CA VAL A 18 -2.62 -0.83 -7.81
C VAL A 18 -3.65 -1.47 -6.90
N VAL A 19 -3.43 -1.34 -5.59
CA VAL A 19 -4.42 -1.64 -4.55
C VAL A 19 -4.94 -0.32 -4.02
N VAL A 20 -6.25 -0.18 -3.86
CA VAL A 20 -6.87 1.02 -3.30
C VAL A 20 -7.80 0.61 -2.17
N SER A 21 -7.66 1.29 -1.03
CA SER A 21 -8.63 1.24 0.07
C SER A 21 -9.15 2.65 0.34
N VAL A 22 -10.46 2.80 0.46
CA VAL A 22 -11.11 4.06 0.82
C VAL A 22 -11.96 3.82 2.06
N ASP A 23 -11.58 4.44 3.17
CA ASP A 23 -12.26 4.29 4.46
C ASP A 23 -12.20 5.62 5.24
N ARG A 24 -12.97 5.71 6.33
CA ARG A 24 -12.73 6.74 7.34
C ARG A 24 -11.61 6.27 8.27
N LEU A 25 -10.89 7.21 8.87
CA LEU A 25 -10.00 6.95 9.99
C LEU A 25 -10.84 6.51 11.20
N ASP A 26 -11.09 5.22 11.33
CA ASP A 26 -11.95 4.62 12.35
C ASP A 26 -11.36 3.28 12.81
N TYR A 27 -11.29 3.07 14.13
CA TYR A 27 -10.60 1.92 14.71
C TYR A 27 -11.26 0.58 14.36
N THR A 28 -12.54 0.58 13.96
CA THR A 28 -13.25 -0.61 13.50
C THR A 28 -12.79 -1.12 12.14
N LYS A 29 -11.99 -0.33 11.41
CA LYS A 29 -11.56 -0.64 10.03
C LYS A 29 -10.28 -1.46 9.94
N GLY A 30 -9.52 -1.60 11.04
CA GLY A 30 -8.26 -2.34 11.04
C GLY A 30 -7.24 -1.80 10.03
N LEU A 31 -7.10 -0.47 9.94
CA LEU A 31 -6.18 0.18 8.99
C LEU A 31 -4.71 -0.21 9.25
N PRO A 32 -4.21 -0.21 10.51
CA PRO A 32 -2.85 -0.66 10.81
C PRO A 32 -2.61 -2.12 10.41
N GLU A 33 -3.58 -2.99 10.64
CA GLU A 33 -3.51 -4.41 10.28
C GLU A 33 -3.43 -4.60 8.77
N ARG A 34 -4.13 -3.76 7.99
CA ARG A 34 -4.07 -3.78 6.53
C ARG A 34 -2.70 -3.38 6.00
N LEU A 35 -2.07 -2.35 6.59
CA LEU A 35 -0.70 -1.96 6.25
C LEU A 35 0.30 -3.07 6.61
N LYS A 36 0.19 -3.66 7.81
CA LYS A 36 1.00 -4.81 8.23
C LYS A 36 0.82 -6.01 7.29
N ALA A 37 -0.40 -6.30 6.86
CA ALA A 37 -0.69 -7.39 5.92
C ALA A 37 -0.07 -7.13 4.54
N PHE A 38 -0.08 -5.88 4.07
CA PHE A 38 0.59 -5.49 2.83
C PHE A 38 2.11 -5.66 2.94
N GLY A 39 2.73 -5.23 4.04
CA GLY A 39 4.15 -5.47 4.31
C GLY A 39 4.50 -6.97 4.32
N ARG A 40 3.72 -7.79 5.03
CA ARG A 40 3.88 -9.26 5.04
C ARG A 40 3.71 -9.90 3.66
N MET A 41 2.82 -9.36 2.83
CA MET A 41 2.66 -9.82 1.45
C MET A 41 3.92 -9.55 0.64
N LEU A 42 4.54 -8.38 0.78
CA LEU A 42 5.82 -8.07 0.12
C LEU A 42 6.98 -8.94 0.64
N GLU A 43 7.04 -9.22 1.94
CA GLU A 43 8.01 -10.15 2.53
C GLU A 43 7.85 -11.58 1.99
N LYS A 44 6.60 -12.06 1.90
CA LYS A 44 6.28 -13.41 1.45
C LYS A 44 6.41 -13.58 -0.06
N TYR A 45 6.17 -12.53 -0.82
CA TYR A 45 6.13 -12.52 -2.28
C TYR A 45 7.00 -11.37 -2.82
N PRO A 46 8.34 -11.51 -2.75
CA PRO A 46 9.27 -10.45 -3.13
C PRO A 46 9.15 -10.02 -4.60
N GLU A 47 8.56 -10.86 -5.46
CA GLU A 47 8.30 -10.56 -6.87
C GLU A 47 7.33 -9.38 -7.09
N TRP A 48 6.62 -8.95 -6.05
CA TRP A 48 5.76 -7.76 -6.08
C TRP A 48 6.48 -6.47 -5.67
N THR A 49 7.66 -6.56 -5.08
CA THR A 49 8.43 -5.37 -4.68
C THR A 49 8.72 -4.50 -5.91
N GLY A 50 8.34 -3.22 -5.88
CA GLY A 50 8.46 -2.31 -7.03
C GLY A 50 7.43 -2.52 -8.15
N HIS A 51 6.55 -3.51 -8.02
CA HIS A 51 5.53 -3.86 -9.02
C HIS A 51 4.09 -3.80 -8.48
N VAL A 52 3.91 -3.39 -7.22
CA VAL A 52 2.61 -3.09 -6.64
C VAL A 52 2.68 -1.82 -5.80
N THR A 53 1.64 -0.99 -5.89
CA THR A 53 1.45 0.21 -5.07
C THR A 53 0.14 0.12 -4.32
N TYR A 54 0.14 0.46 -3.03
CA TYR A 54 -1.05 0.50 -2.21
C TYR A 54 -1.40 1.93 -1.80
N TYR A 55 -2.56 2.41 -2.22
CA TYR A 55 -3.14 3.67 -1.78
C TYR A 55 -4.19 3.41 -0.70
N LEU A 56 -3.95 3.93 0.50
CA LEU A 56 -4.93 3.97 1.58
C LEU A 56 -5.45 5.40 1.74
N LEU A 57 -6.65 5.68 1.23
CA LEU A 57 -7.33 6.94 1.42
C LEU A 57 -8.18 6.88 2.69
N ALA A 58 -7.65 7.40 3.79
CA ALA A 58 -8.33 7.49 5.07
C ALA A 58 -8.86 8.91 5.30
N THR A 59 -10.17 9.13 5.19
CA THR A 59 -10.76 10.45 5.49
C THR A 59 -10.77 10.69 7.00
N PRO A 60 -10.34 11.86 7.52
CA PRO A 60 -10.33 12.14 8.95
C PRO A 60 -11.70 11.92 9.61
N SER A 61 -11.68 11.49 10.87
CA SER A 61 -12.88 11.32 11.69
C SER A 61 -12.56 11.57 13.16
N ARG A 62 -13.44 12.29 13.86
CA ARG A 62 -13.40 12.45 15.33
C ARG A 62 -12.02 12.83 15.88
N GLU A 63 -11.35 13.80 15.25
CA GLU A 63 -9.95 14.18 15.54
C GLU A 63 -9.70 14.63 16.99
N ASN A 64 -10.75 15.08 17.70
CA ASN A 64 -10.69 15.48 19.10
C ASN A 64 -10.73 14.30 20.08
N VAL A 65 -10.94 13.06 19.61
CA VAL A 65 -10.97 11.86 20.45
C VAL A 65 -9.60 11.20 20.45
N ASP A 66 -9.02 11.00 21.62
CA ASP A 66 -7.64 10.51 21.76
C ASP A 66 -7.41 9.16 21.06
N THR A 67 -8.37 8.23 21.11
CA THR A 67 -8.29 6.95 20.40
C THR A 67 -8.15 7.12 18.88
N TYR A 68 -8.83 8.11 18.30
CA TYR A 68 -8.75 8.40 16.86
C TYR A 68 -7.42 9.07 16.50
N ARG A 69 -6.89 9.92 17.39
CA ARG A 69 -5.56 10.52 17.23
C ARG A 69 -4.46 9.47 17.25
N HIS A 70 -4.51 8.55 18.21
CA HIS A 70 -3.56 7.45 18.29
C HIS A 70 -3.64 6.52 17.06
N LEU A 71 -4.86 6.23 16.58
CA LEU A 71 -5.03 5.49 15.34
C LEU A 71 -4.37 6.19 14.15
N LYS A 72 -4.48 7.53 14.06
CA LYS A 72 -3.80 8.31 13.02
C LYS A 72 -2.28 8.12 13.08
N GLU A 73 -1.70 8.24 14.27
CA GLU A 73 -0.27 8.07 14.50
C GLU A 73 0.21 6.67 14.07
N GLN A 74 -0.58 5.63 14.33
CA GLN A 74 -0.24 4.26 13.90
C GLN A 74 -0.31 4.05 12.38
N VAL A 75 -1.14 4.81 11.68
CA VAL A 75 -1.34 4.70 10.22
C VAL A 75 -0.32 5.54 9.45
N ASP A 76 0.14 6.66 10.01
CA ASP A 76 1.08 7.58 9.36
C ASP A 76 2.56 7.19 9.53
N GLN A 77 2.88 6.25 10.43
CA GLN A 77 4.22 5.68 10.62
C GLN A 77 4.60 4.67 9.53
#